data_AF-A0A183TT33-F1
#
_entry.id   AF-A0A183TT33-F1
#
_cell.length_a   1.000
_cell.length_b   1.000
_cell.length_c   1.000
_cell.angle_alpha   90.00
_cell.angle_beta   90.00
_cell.angle_gamma   90.00
#
_symmetry.space_group_name_H-M   'P 1'
#
loop_
_entity.id
_entity.type
_entity.pdbx_description
1 polymer ?
#
loop_
_entity_poly.entity_id
_entity_poly.type
_entity_poly.pdbx_seq_one_letter_code
_entity_poly.pdbx_strand_id
1 'polypeptide(L)'
;MSISLWLLQLLKQYAPLELFWRRFNKVQLDRLALLKEREVLTNQNENLKLLLTQYLDGLSVNDAILAKPNSLFVVNGRSNLNPNPLVKDARVRPVATVKLEALHIYKDSVTSGLLEK
;
A
#
# COMPACT_ATOMS: atom_id res chain seq x y z
N MET A 1 25.63 -34.07 -48.54
CA MET A 1 26.11 -32.79 -47.99
C MET A 1 25.29 -31.55 -48.39
N SER A 2 24.50 -31.55 -49.47
CA SER A 2 23.77 -30.34 -49.92
C SER A 2 22.56 -29.97 -49.04
N ILE A 3 21.77 -30.98 -48.62
CA ILE A 3 20.54 -30.77 -47.83
C ILE A 3 20.82 -30.19 -46.43
N SER A 4 21.86 -30.68 -45.75
CA SER A 4 22.26 -30.19 -44.43
C SER A 4 22.73 -28.73 -44.47
N LEU A 5 23.41 -28.34 -45.56
CA LEU A 5 23.86 -26.95 -45.76
C LEU A 5 22.66 -26.02 -46.02
N TRP A 6 21.69 -26.48 -46.82
CA TRP A 6 20.47 -25.74 -47.11
C TRP A 6 19.61 -25.54 -45.86
N LEU A 7 19.47 -26.57 -45.02
CA LEU A 7 18.74 -26.49 -43.76
C LEU A 7 19.38 -25.48 -42.80
N LEU A 8 20.71 -25.47 -42.71
CA LEU A 8 21.46 -24.54 -41.88
C LEU A 8 21.27 -23.09 -42.35
N GLN A 9 21.25 -22.86 -43.66
CA GLN A 9 21.03 -21.53 -44.24
C GLN A 9 19.61 -21.04 -43.95
N LEU A 10 18.63 -21.93 -44.04
CA LEU A 10 17.23 -21.64 -43.73
C LEU A 10 17.07 -21.30 -42.23
N LEU A 11 17.65 -22.10 -41.34
CA LEU A 11 17.66 -21.82 -39.90
C LEU A 11 18.30 -20.47 -39.55
N LYS A 12 19.38 -20.09 -40.23
CA LYS A 12 20.02 -18.77 -40.04
C LYS A 12 19.10 -17.61 -40.43
N GLN A 13 18.25 -17.79 -41.45
CA GLN A 13 17.27 -16.78 -41.85
C GLN A 13 16.15 -16.61 -40.81
N TYR A 14 15.81 -17.67 -40.05
CA TYR A 14 14.79 -17.61 -38.99
C TYR A 14 15.33 -17.19 -37.61
N ALA A 15 16.65 -17.15 -37.42
CA ALA A 15 17.25 -16.74 -36.14
C ALA A 15 16.79 -15.34 -35.62
N PRO A 16 16.59 -14.31 -36.48
CA PRO A 16 16.06 -13.02 -36.03
C PRO A 16 14.64 -13.10 -35.47
N LEU A 17 13.81 -14.00 -36.02
CA LEU A 17 12.44 -14.20 -35.54
C LEU A 17 12.42 -14.82 -34.14
N GLU A 18 13.30 -15.78 -33.87
CA GLU A 18 13.43 -16.37 -32.54
C GLU A 18 13.91 -15.35 -31.50
N LEU A 19 14.85 -14.46 -31.89
CA LEU A 19 15.30 -13.37 -31.03
C LEU A 19 14.19 -12.34 -30.78
N PHE A 20 13.39 -12.03 -31.79
CA PHE A 20 12.23 -11.17 -31.67
C PHE A 20 11.24 -11.72 -30.64
N TRP A 21 10.84 -12.99 -30.78
CA TRP A 21 9.90 -13.61 -29.84
C TRP A 21 10.44 -13.66 -28.42
N ARG A 22 11.75 -13.93 -28.25
CA ARG A 22 12.37 -13.88 -26.93
C ARG A 22 12.32 -12.48 -26.30
N ARG A 23 12.65 -11.43 -27.07
CA ARG A 23 12.58 -10.05 -26.58
C ARG A 23 11.15 -9.61 -26.30
N PHE A 24 10.22 -9.95 -27.20
CA PHE A 24 8.80 -9.64 -27.04
C PHE A 24 8.22 -10.30 -25.79
N ASN A 25 8.43 -11.61 -25.61
CA ASN A 25 7.92 -12.33 -24.45
C ASN A 25 8.52 -11.79 -23.15
N LYS A 26 9.82 -11.45 -23.15
CA LYS A 26 10.45 -10.81 -22.00
C LYS A 26 9.76 -9.49 -21.64
N VAL A 27 9.56 -8.60 -22.61
CA VAL A 27 8.90 -7.31 -22.38
C VAL A 27 7.45 -7.49 -21.90
N GLN A 28 6.73 -8.50 -22.40
CA GLN A 28 5.37 -8.79 -21.94
C GLN A 28 5.35 -9.29 -20.49
N LEU A 29 6.31 -10.14 -20.10
CA LEU A 29 6.45 -10.58 -18.71
C LEU A 29 6.81 -9.41 -17.79
N ASP A 30 7.75 -8.56 -18.20
CA ASP A 30 8.14 -7.37 -17.44
C ASP A 30 6.94 -6.42 -17.27
N ARG A 31 6.14 -6.23 -18.32
CA ARG A 31 4.90 -5.44 -18.26
C ARG A 31 3.90 -6.03 -17.25
N LEU A 32 3.68 -7.34 -17.27
CA LEU A 32 2.76 -8.01 -16.35
C LEU A 32 3.25 -7.91 -14.90
N ALA A 33 4.56 -8.05 -14.67
CA ALA A 33 5.16 -7.88 -13.35
C ALA A 33 4.90 -6.47 -12.80
N LEU A 34 5.18 -5.43 -13.59
CA LEU A 34 4.96 -4.03 -13.20
C LEU A 34 3.48 -3.73 -12.90
N LEU A 35 2.56 -4.28 -13.70
CA LEU A 35 1.12 -4.11 -13.46
C LEU A 35 0.71 -4.71 -12.12
N LYS A 36 1.20 -5.92 -11.81
CA LYS A 36 0.92 -6.58 -10.54
C LYS A 36 1.52 -5.83 -9.36
N GLU A 37 2.75 -5.34 -9.48
CA GLU A 37 3.38 -4.52 -8.43
C GLU A 37 2.59 -3.25 -8.16
N ARG A 38 2.13 -2.57 -9.22
CA ARG A 38 1.29 -1.38 -9.09
C ARG A 38 -0.03 -1.70 -8.39
N GLU A 39 -0.69 -2.81 -8.73
CA GLU A 39 -1.92 -3.25 -8.07
C GLU A 39 -1.69 -3.55 -6.57
N VAL A 40 -0.61 -4.24 -6.25
CA VAL A 40 -0.25 -4.53 -4.84
C VAL A 40 -0.03 -3.23 -4.08
N LEU A 41 0.72 -2.28 -4.65
CA LEU A 41 0.97 -0.99 -4.03
C LEU A 41 -0.29 -0.15 -3.85
N THR A 42 -1.22 -0.16 -4.83
CA THR A 42 -2.50 0.56 -4.68
C THR A 42 -3.34 -0.05 -3.57
N ASN A 43 -3.44 -1.38 -3.52
CA ASN A 43 -4.19 -2.07 -2.47
C ASN A 43 -3.58 -1.83 -1.09
N GLN A 44 -2.25 -1.86 -0.98
CA GLN A 44 -1.56 -1.54 0.28
C GLN A 44 -1.82 -0.10 0.72
N ASN A 45 -1.76 0.87 -0.21
CA ASN A 45 -2.02 2.27 0.09
C ASN A 45 -3.47 2.49 0.56
N GLU A 46 -4.44 1.87 -0.11
CA GLU A 46 -5.85 1.90 0.31
C GLU A 46 -6.05 1.30 1.70
N ASN A 47 -5.45 0.14 1.97
CA ASN A 47 -5.51 -0.49 3.29
C ASN A 47 -4.87 0.39 4.39
N LEU A 48 -3.73 1.02 4.10
CA LEU A 48 -3.08 1.95 5.03
C LEU A 48 -3.93 3.18 5.30
N LYS A 49 -4.57 3.75 4.26
CA LYS A 49 -5.52 4.86 4.42
C LYS A 49 -6.70 4.46 5.29
N LEU A 50 -7.29 3.28 5.05
CA LEU A 50 -8.39 2.77 5.86
C LEU A 50 -7.99 2.61 7.32
N LEU A 51 -6.83 2.00 7.59
CA LEU A 51 -6.32 1.81 8.96
C LEU A 51 -6.05 3.15 9.64
N LEU A 52 -5.47 4.12 8.92
CA LEU A 52 -5.25 5.46 9.43
C LEU A 52 -6.56 6.17 9.75
N THR A 53 -7.57 6.09 8.88
CA THR A 53 -8.90 6.65 9.15
C THR A 53 -9.51 6.00 10.38
N GLN A 54 -9.46 4.67 10.49
CA GLN A 54 -9.93 3.96 11.68
C GLN A 54 -9.19 4.40 12.95
N TYR A 55 -7.88 4.64 12.88
CA TYR A 55 -7.10 5.13 14.02
C TYR A 55 -7.49 6.55 14.41
N LEU A 56 -7.64 7.45 13.42
CA LEU A 56 -8.09 8.82 13.65
C LEU A 56 -9.51 8.86 14.19
N ASP A 57 -10.40 7.97 13.75
CA ASP A 57 -11.76 7.83 14.29
C ASP A 57 -11.75 7.32 15.76
N GLY A 58 -10.75 6.51 16.11
CA GLY A 58 -10.52 6.07 17.49
C GLY A 58 -9.84 7.10 18.40
N LEU A 59 -9.26 8.17 17.84
CA LEU A 59 -8.55 9.22 18.57
C LEU A 59 -9.32 10.55 18.62
N SER A 60 -10.03 10.87 17.54
CA SER A 60 -10.79 12.11 17.36
C SER A 60 -12.26 11.88 17.71
N VAL A 61 -12.81 12.77 18.53
CA VAL A 61 -14.21 12.75 18.93
C VAL A 61 -15.00 13.60 17.94
N ASN A 62 -15.78 12.96 17.07
CA ASN A 62 -16.69 13.62 16.13
C ASN A 62 -18.11 13.06 16.28
N ASP A 63 -19.15 13.88 16.19
CA ASP A 63 -20.55 13.50 16.43
C ASP A 63 -21.02 12.33 15.54
N ALA A 64 -20.53 12.27 14.30
CA ALA A 64 -20.80 11.17 13.37
C ALA A 64 -20.22 9.81 13.82
N ILE A 65 -19.16 9.83 14.64
CA ILE A 65 -18.49 8.65 15.21
C ILE A 65 -19.19 8.23 16.51
N LEU A 66 -19.68 9.19 17.31
CA LEU A 66 -20.44 8.90 18.53
C LEU A 66 -21.81 8.28 18.25
N ALA A 67 -22.40 8.57 17.07
CA ALA A 67 -23.64 7.95 16.62
C ALA A 67 -23.48 6.47 16.19
N LYS A 68 -22.25 6.02 15.94
CA LYS A 68 -21.92 4.66 15.54
C LYS A 68 -21.36 3.88 16.74
N PRO A 69 -21.49 2.54 16.76
CA PRO A 69 -20.83 1.73 17.77
C PRO A 69 -19.31 1.94 17.67
N ASN A 70 -18.74 2.60 18.67
CA ASN A 70 -17.36 3.03 18.71
C ASN A 70 -16.63 2.46 19.95
N SER A 71 -15.31 2.43 19.90
CA SER A 71 -14.45 1.99 21.01
C SER A 71 -14.36 3.00 22.16
N LEU A 72 -14.87 4.22 21.95
CA LEU A 72 -14.74 5.34 22.88
C LEU A 72 -15.68 5.24 24.08
N PHE A 73 -16.79 4.48 23.97
CA PHE A 73 -17.77 4.33 25.05
C PHE A 73 -17.97 2.86 25.45
N VAL A 74 -18.12 2.65 26.75
CA VAL A 74 -18.54 1.37 27.33
C VAL A 74 -19.92 1.58 27.94
N VAL A 75 -20.95 1.05 27.28
CA VAL A 75 -22.32 1.12 27.80
C VAL A 75 -22.63 -0.22 28.49
N ASN A 76 -23.07 -0.18 29.75
CA ASN A 76 -23.44 -1.36 30.53
C ASN A 76 -22.34 -2.44 30.60
N GLY A 77 -21.08 -2.01 30.78
CA GLY A 77 -19.92 -2.92 30.89
C GLY A 77 -19.57 -3.67 29.59
N ARG A 78 -20.23 -3.38 28.47
CA ARG A 78 -19.93 -3.95 27.15
C ARG A 78 -19.17 -2.92 26.32
N SER A 79 -17.88 -3.18 26.10
CA SER A 79 -17.08 -2.42 25.14
C SER A 79 -17.31 -2.99 23.73
N ASN A 80 -17.57 -2.16 22.72
CA ASN A 80 -17.63 -2.59 21.30
C ASN A 80 -16.24 -2.95 20.72
N LEU A 81 -15.26 -3.19 21.58
CA LEU A 81 -13.94 -3.65 21.20
C LEU A 81 -14.07 -5.11 20.77
N ASN A 82 -13.79 -5.42 19.50
CA ASN A 82 -13.38 -6.77 19.15
C ASN A 82 -11.96 -6.93 19.73
N PRO A 83 -11.75 -7.70 20.81
CA PRO A 83 -10.42 -7.90 21.35
C PRO A 83 -9.60 -8.55 20.25
N ASN A 84 -8.66 -7.78 19.71
CA ASN A 84 -7.80 -8.20 18.63
C ASN A 84 -7.22 -9.58 18.98
N PRO A 85 -7.45 -10.65 18.19
CA PRO A 85 -6.98 -12.00 18.53
C PRO A 85 -5.45 -12.12 18.54
N LEU A 86 -4.74 -11.05 18.19
CA LEU A 86 -3.28 -10.95 18.12
C LEU A 86 -2.58 -10.86 19.49
N VAL A 87 -3.32 -10.75 20.61
CA VAL A 87 -2.74 -10.70 21.96
C VAL A 87 -3.06 -11.97 22.77
N LYS A 88 -2.85 -13.14 22.15
CA LYS A 88 -2.76 -14.42 22.89
C LYS A 88 -1.38 -15.05 22.86
N ASP A 89 -0.41 -14.40 22.25
CA ASP A 89 0.95 -14.92 22.20
C ASP A 89 1.80 -14.25 23.29
N ALA A 90 2.08 -15.01 24.37
CA ALA A 90 2.85 -14.56 25.53
C ALA A 90 4.29 -14.13 25.20
N ARG A 91 4.71 -14.25 23.94
CA ARG A 91 6.05 -13.92 23.44
C ARG A 91 6.14 -12.52 22.79
N VAL A 92 5.00 -11.87 22.52
CA VAL A 92 4.98 -10.53 21.93
C VAL A 92 5.13 -9.51 23.06
N ARG A 93 6.30 -8.84 23.11
CA ARG A 93 6.55 -7.76 24.06
C ARG A 93 5.55 -6.62 23.80
N PRO A 94 4.98 -5.98 24.83
CA PRO A 94 4.10 -4.84 24.63
C PRO A 94 4.86 -3.75 23.87
N VAL A 95 4.33 -3.38 22.70
CA VAL A 95 4.87 -2.26 21.91
C VAL A 95 4.75 -1.01 22.78
N ALA A 96 5.87 -0.30 22.96
CA ALA A 96 5.93 0.92 23.74
C ALA A 96 4.86 1.90 23.24
N THR A 97 3.86 2.18 24.07
CA THR A 97 2.83 3.17 23.79
C THR A 97 3.50 4.55 23.76
N VAL A 98 3.65 5.13 22.57
CA VAL A 98 4.11 6.51 22.44
C VAL A 98 2.95 7.42 22.85
N LYS A 99 3.09 8.10 23.98
CA LYS A 99 2.14 9.11 24.45
C LYS A 99 2.27 10.34 23.56
N LEU A 100 1.35 10.49 22.60
CA LEU A 100 1.24 11.69 21.79
C LEU A 100 0.42 12.72 22.58
N GLU A 101 1.10 13.60 23.31
CA GLU A 101 0.44 14.76 23.90
C GLU A 101 0.10 15.73 22.76
N ALA A 102 -1.20 15.88 22.50
CA ALA A 102 -1.72 16.84 21.54
C ALA A 102 -1.33 18.26 22.00
N LEU A 103 -0.36 18.88 21.33
CA LEU A 103 -0.07 20.29 21.53
C LEU A 103 0.49 20.94 20.26
N HIS A 104 -0.17 22.03 19.87
CA HIS A 104 0.20 23.03 18.86
C HIS A 104 -0.21 22.78 17.40
N ILE A 105 -1.52 22.94 17.18
CA ILE A 105 -1.98 23.73 16.03
C ILE A 105 -1.57 25.19 16.32
N TYR A 106 -0.55 25.72 15.65
CA TYR A 106 -0.47 27.16 15.41
C TYR A 106 -0.72 27.42 13.93
N LYS A 107 -1.66 28.35 13.76
CA LYS A 107 -2.30 28.77 12.54
C LYS A 107 -1.46 29.91 11.98
N ASP A 108 -0.57 29.65 11.03
CA ASP A 108 -0.03 30.73 10.22
C ASP A 108 -0.97 31.02 9.06
N SER A 109 -1.72 32.09 9.28
CA SER A 109 -2.40 32.89 8.29
C SER A 109 -1.54 33.08 7.04
N VAL A 110 -2.14 32.72 5.92
CA VAL A 110 -1.89 33.29 4.59
C VAL A 110 -1.53 34.79 4.69
N THR A 111 -0.53 35.21 3.90
CA THR A 111 -0.20 36.58 3.48
C THR A 111 0.40 37.58 4.50
N SER A 112 1.73 37.59 4.62
CA SER A 112 2.55 38.80 4.86
C SER A 112 4.04 38.46 4.74
N GLY A 113 4.69 38.76 3.60
CA GLY A 113 6.16 38.64 3.54
C GLY A 113 6.86 38.40 2.21
N LEU A 114 6.18 38.44 1.04
CA LEU A 114 6.86 38.50 -0.27
C LEU A 114 6.55 39.80 -1.03
N LEU A 115 6.60 40.91 -0.31
CA LEU A 115 6.82 42.26 -0.84
C LEU A 115 7.73 43.00 0.14
N GLU A 116 9.02 42.70 0.10
CA GLU A 116 10.09 43.66 0.44
C GLU A 116 11.47 43.08 0.09
N LYS A 117 11.86 43.25 -1.17
CA LYS A 117 13.13 43.83 -1.66
C LYS A 117 13.37 43.43 -3.11
#